data_AF-A0A9P3G841-F1
#
_entry.id   AF-A0A9P3G841-F1
#
_cell.length_a   1.000
_cell.length_b   1.000
_cell.length_c   1.000
_cell.angle_alpha   90.00
_cell.angle_beta   90.00
_cell.angle_gamma   90.00
#
_symmetry.space_group_name_H-M   'P 1'
#
loop_
_entity.id
_entity.type
_entity.pdbx_description
1 polymer ?
#
loop_
_entity_poly.entity_id
_entity_poly.type
_entity_poly.pdbx_seq_one_letter_code
_entity_poly.pdbx_strand_id
1 'polypeptide(L)'
;MESPCVKKRCRDEYAGPDRHQHLWFDDGNIVLLADNVAFKVHRSLLGRHSIVFKDLFELSQPSESVDEQMDGVPLVRLHDSPHELADLLDIIYNGARFFRREREKPSYYLIQSLLRLG
;
A
#
# COMPACT_ATOMS: atom_id res chain seq x y z
N MET A 1 51.93 -20.63 6.99
CA MET A 1 51.09 -20.64 8.20
C MET A 1 50.48 -19.26 8.29
N GLU A 2 49.44 -19.07 7.49
CA GLU A 2 48.06 -18.87 7.96
C GLU A 2 47.80 -17.41 8.36
N SER A 3 47.22 -16.68 7.41
CA SER A 3 46.46 -15.46 7.64
C SER A 3 45.17 -15.79 8.40
N PRO A 4 44.72 -14.94 9.35
CA PRO A 4 43.34 -15.03 9.82
C PRO A 4 42.50 -13.78 9.53
N CYS A 5 41.36 -14.07 8.90
CA CYS A 5 40.09 -13.37 8.89
C CYS A 5 39.99 -11.98 8.24
N VAL A 6 39.75 -12.00 6.92
CA VAL A 6 38.93 -10.99 6.23
C VAL A 6 37.54 -11.04 6.87
N LYS A 7 37.21 -10.01 7.65
CA LYS A 7 35.88 -9.84 8.25
C LYS A 7 34.85 -9.81 7.13
N LYS A 8 34.02 -10.85 7.12
CA LYS A 8 32.94 -11.08 6.17
C LYS A 8 32.02 -9.85 6.19
N ARG A 9 31.86 -9.28 4.99
CA ARG A 9 30.88 -8.27 4.59
C ARG A 9 29.54 -8.50 5.29
N CYS A 10 29.20 -7.68 6.29
CA CYS A 10 27.82 -7.58 6.78
C CYS A 10 27.01 -6.97 5.64
N ARG A 11 26.29 -7.83 4.93
CA ARG A 11 25.27 -7.46 3.97
C ARG A 11 24.08 -7.02 4.83
N ASP A 12 23.76 -5.72 4.81
CA ASP A 12 22.51 -5.24 5.39
C ASP A 12 21.37 -6.07 4.76
N GLU A 13 20.66 -6.76 5.63
CA GLU A 13 19.56 -7.65 5.29
C GLU A 13 18.38 -6.75 4.90
N TYR A 14 18.20 -6.49 3.62
CA TYR A 14 17.03 -5.78 3.09
C TYR A 14 15.79 -6.63 3.35
N ALA A 15 15.21 -6.50 4.55
CA ALA A 15 13.87 -7.00 4.82
C ALA A 15 12.93 -6.38 3.78
N GLY A 16 12.17 -7.22 3.10
CA GLY A 16 11.15 -6.75 2.15
C GLY A 16 10.11 -5.88 2.83
N PRO A 17 9.23 -5.23 2.06
CA PRO A 17 8.18 -4.39 2.61
C PRO A 17 7.26 -5.17 3.57
N ASP A 18 6.86 -4.53 4.65
CA ASP A 18 6.00 -5.08 5.69
C ASP A 18 4.55 -5.16 5.21
N ARG A 19 3.91 -6.31 5.39
CA ARG A 19 2.50 -6.50 5.02
C ARG A 19 1.61 -5.84 6.06
N HIS A 20 0.64 -5.05 5.62
CA HIS A 20 -0.36 -4.49 6.52
C HIS A 20 -1.24 -5.59 7.12
N GLN A 21 -1.43 -5.59 8.44
CA GLN A 21 -2.07 -6.71 9.15
C GLN A 21 -3.54 -6.95 8.76
N HIS A 22 -4.28 -5.88 8.43
CA HIS A 22 -5.72 -5.94 8.17
C HIS A 22 -6.12 -5.64 6.72
N LEU A 23 -5.21 -5.06 5.94
CA LEU A 23 -5.46 -4.63 4.55
C LEU A 23 -4.63 -5.47 3.59
N TRP A 24 -4.68 -6.77 3.84
CA TRP A 24 -4.00 -7.79 3.08
C TRP A 24 -4.99 -8.90 2.75
N PHE A 25 -5.55 -8.83 1.55
CA PHE A 25 -6.59 -9.75 1.10
C PHE A 25 -5.98 -10.88 0.26
N ASP A 26 -6.36 -12.12 0.55
CA ASP A 26 -5.86 -13.29 -0.17
C ASP A 26 -6.25 -13.25 -1.66
N ASP A 27 -7.44 -12.74 -1.95
CA ASP A 27 -8.00 -12.52 -3.29
C ASP A 27 -7.65 -11.16 -3.91
N GLY A 28 -6.85 -10.33 -3.22
CA GLY A 28 -6.41 -9.04 -3.74
C GLY A 28 -5.59 -9.19 -5.02
N ASN A 29 -5.87 -8.33 -6.00
CA ASN A 29 -5.31 -8.39 -7.36
C ASN A 29 -4.33 -7.23 -7.69
N ILE A 30 -3.97 -6.45 -6.67
CA ILE A 30 -2.93 -5.42 -6.74
C ILE A 30 -2.31 -5.23 -5.36
N VAL A 31 -1.02 -4.94 -5.33
CA VAL A 31 -0.32 -4.46 -4.14
C VAL A 31 -0.03 -2.98 -4.28
N LEU A 32 -0.42 -2.19 -3.29
CA LEU A 32 0.02 -0.80 -3.15
C LEU A 32 1.14 -0.77 -2.10
N LEU A 33 2.26 -0.13 -2.43
CA LEU A 33 3.39 0.04 -1.53
C LEU A 33 3.53 1.52 -1.19
N ALA A 34 3.35 1.87 0.08
CA ALA A 34 3.58 3.21 0.61
C ALA A 34 4.73 3.15 1.62
N ASP A 35 5.82 3.87 1.35
CA ASP A 35 7.10 3.74 2.05
C ASP A 35 7.57 2.27 2.11
N ASN A 36 7.51 1.65 3.30
CA ASN A 36 7.87 0.24 3.52
C ASN A 36 6.65 -0.64 3.86
N VAL A 37 5.42 -0.15 3.72
CA VAL A 37 4.19 -0.88 4.07
C VAL A 37 3.40 -1.22 2.81
N ALA A 38 3.09 -2.50 2.68
CA ALA A 38 2.38 -3.05 1.55
C ALA A 38 0.94 -3.44 1.89
N PHE A 39 0.03 -3.11 0.97
CA PHE A 39 -1.40 -3.33 1.06
C PHE A 39 -1.83 -4.17 -0.15
N LYS A 40 -2.36 -5.38 0.08
CA LYS A 40 -2.86 -6.24 -1.01
C LYS A 40 -4.37 -6.08 -1.10
N VAL A 41 -4.85 -5.47 -2.17
CA VAL A 41 -6.23 -4.93 -2.31
C VAL A 41 -6.81 -5.19 -3.71
N HIS A 42 -8.03 -4.70 -3.97
CA HIS A 42 -8.83 -4.92 -5.18
C HIS A 42 -8.91 -3.68 -6.07
N ARG A 43 -8.35 -3.77 -7.28
CA ARG A 43 -8.37 -2.69 -8.29
C ARG A 43 -9.77 -2.14 -8.56
N SER A 44 -10.74 -3.04 -8.76
CA SER A 44 -12.12 -2.68 -9.13
C SER A 44 -12.83 -1.92 -8.01
N LEU A 45 -12.54 -2.25 -6.75
CA LEU A 45 -13.14 -1.57 -5.61
C LEU A 45 -12.55 -0.15 -5.47
N LEU A 46 -11.23 -0.03 -5.51
CA LEU A 46 -10.55 1.27 -5.43
C LEU A 46 -10.97 2.18 -6.58
N GLY A 47 -10.97 1.68 -7.82
CA GLY A 47 -11.37 2.46 -9.00
C GLY A 47 -12.86 2.84 -9.03
N ARG A 48 -13.72 2.11 -8.30
CA ARG A 48 -15.13 2.48 -8.13
C ARG A 48 -15.30 3.68 -7.18
N HIS A 49 -14.42 3.81 -6.20
CA HIS A 49 -14.50 4.83 -5.14
C HIS A 49 -13.57 6.03 -5.37
N SER A 50 -12.64 5.95 -6.31
CA SER A 50 -11.70 7.03 -6.65
C SER A 50 -11.35 6.99 -8.13
N ILE A 51 -11.58 8.12 -8.81
CA ILE A 51 -11.19 8.29 -10.22
C ILE A 51 -9.66 8.30 -10.37
N VAL A 52 -8.93 8.83 -9.38
CA VAL A 52 -7.47 8.82 -9.36
C VAL A 52 -6.92 7.40 -9.40
N PHE A 53 -7.45 6.49 -8.57
CA PHE A 53 -7.03 5.08 -8.62
C PHE A 53 -7.42 4.40 -9.92
N LYS A 54 -8.60 4.72 -10.46
CA LYS A 54 -9.02 4.19 -11.75
C LYS A 54 -8.04 4.59 -12.85
N ASP A 55 -7.74 5.88 -12.96
CA ASP A 55 -6.81 6.43 -13.95
C ASP A 55 -5.40 5.89 -13.71
N LEU A 56 -4.94 5.79 -12.46
CA LEU A 56 -3.65 5.21 -12.10
C LEU A 56 -3.52 3.79 -12.64
N PHE A 57 -4.55 2.95 -12.48
CA PHE A 57 -4.52 1.56 -12.94
C PHE A 57 -4.65 1.41 -14.46
N GLU A 58 -5.29 2.37 -15.13
CA GLU A 58 -5.40 2.43 -16.59
C GLU A 58 -4.09 2.93 -17.23
N LEU A 59 -3.41 3.89 -16.60
CA LEU A 59 -2.13 4.42 -17.03
C LEU A 59 -0.96 3.48 -16.73
N SER A 60 -1.02 2.74 -15.61
CA SER A 60 -0.08 1.67 -15.31
C SER A 60 -0.36 0.45 -16.20
N GLN A 61 0.00 0.52 -17.49
CA GLN A 61 -0.14 -0.62 -18.38
C GLN A 61 0.73 -1.79 -17.88
N PRO A 62 0.23 -3.03 -17.94
CA PRO A 62 0.97 -4.21 -17.48
C PRO A 62 2.25 -4.49 -18.28
N SER A 63 2.52 -3.77 -19.38
CA SER A 63 3.70 -3.95 -20.22
C SER A 63 4.89 -3.06 -19.86
N GLU A 64 4.72 -1.98 -19.09
CA GLU A 64 5.83 -1.06 -18.76
C GLU A 64 6.30 -1.16 -17.29
N SER A 65 5.51 -1.79 -16.41
CA SER A 65 5.83 -2.04 -15.00
C SER A 65 5.92 -3.54 -14.67
N VAL A 66 6.45 -4.33 -15.60
CA VAL A 66 6.58 -5.80 -15.47
C VAL A 66 7.53 -6.20 -14.32
N ASP A 67 8.39 -5.31 -13.83
CA ASP A 67 9.48 -5.69 -12.93
C ASP A 67 9.14 -5.67 -11.43
N GLU A 68 8.07 -5.01 -11.00
CA GLU A 68 7.68 -4.98 -9.58
C GLU A 68 6.37 -5.71 -9.34
N GLN A 69 6.49 -6.96 -8.91
CA GLN A 69 5.39 -7.78 -8.42
C GLN A 69 5.67 -8.22 -6.99
N MET A 70 4.63 -8.38 -6.20
CA MET A 70 4.70 -9.03 -4.90
C MET A 70 3.60 -10.07 -4.80
N ASP A 71 3.93 -11.29 -4.36
CA ASP A 71 3.03 -12.44 -4.35
C ASP A 71 2.38 -12.73 -5.72
N GLY A 72 3.12 -12.49 -6.81
CA GLY A 72 2.65 -12.72 -8.19
C GLY A 72 1.55 -11.76 -8.65
N VAL A 73 1.27 -10.70 -7.89
CA VAL A 73 0.36 -9.63 -8.30
C VAL A 73 1.14 -8.33 -8.55
N PRO A 74 0.66 -7.46 -9.45
CA PRO A 74 1.33 -6.19 -9.75
C PRO A 74 1.47 -5.31 -8.49
N LEU A 75 2.66 -4.74 -8.30
CA LEU A 75 2.95 -3.79 -7.23
C LEU A 75 2.99 -2.36 -7.81
N VAL A 76 2.33 -1.44 -7.12
CA VAL A 76 2.34 -0.01 -7.44
C VAL A 76 2.88 0.75 -6.23
N ARG A 77 3.97 1.50 -6.43
CA ARG A 77 4.52 2.38 -5.40
C ARG A 77 3.76 3.70 -5.36
N LEU A 78 3.38 4.11 -4.16
CA LEU A 78 2.74 5.37 -3.86
C LEU A 78 3.67 6.18 -2.96
N HIS A 79 3.65 7.50 -3.14
CA HIS A 79 4.42 8.44 -2.31
C HIS A 79 3.60 8.94 -1.11
N ASP A 80 2.41 8.37 -0.89
CA ASP A 80 1.53 8.70 0.22
C ASP A 80 2.02 8.10 1.53
N SER A 81 1.60 8.69 2.64
CA SER A 81 1.86 8.12 3.97
C SER A 81 1.14 6.77 4.12
N PRO A 82 1.80 5.73 4.65
CA PRO A 82 1.15 4.44 4.86
C PRO A 82 -0.04 4.54 5.83
N HIS A 83 -0.02 5.49 6.77
CA HIS A 83 -1.13 5.74 7.69
C HIS A 83 -2.34 6.34 6.96
N GLU A 84 -2.12 7.36 6.13
CA GLU A 84 -3.19 8.02 5.39
C GLU A 84 -3.81 7.07 4.34
N LEU A 85 -2.97 6.27 3.69
CA LEU A 85 -3.43 5.25 2.76
C LEU A 85 -4.24 4.15 3.48
N ALA A 86 -3.82 3.72 4.67
CA ALA A 86 -4.56 2.75 5.47
C ALA A 86 -5.94 3.29 5.85
N ASP A 87 -6.03 4.53 6.33
CA ASP A 87 -7.30 5.19 6.69
C ASP A 87 -8.25 5.25 5.48
N LEU A 88 -7.75 5.66 4.32
CA LEU A 88 -8.52 5.70 3.08
C LEU A 88 -9.02 4.31 2.68
N LEU A 89 -8.14 3.32 2.66
CA LEU A 89 -8.49 1.96 2.30
C LEU A 89 -9.53 1.40 3.27
N ASP A 90 -9.38 1.64 4.57
CA ASP A 90 -10.39 1.24 5.54
C ASP A 90 -11.74 1.94 5.31
N ILE A 91 -11.77 3.21 4.92
CA ILE A 91 -13.03 3.87 4.53
C ILE A 91 -13.67 3.14 3.34
N ILE A 92 -12.88 2.76 2.34
CA ILE A 92 -13.35 2.05 1.14
C ILE A 92 -13.86 0.63 1.49
N TYR A 93 -13.14 -0.12 2.32
CA TYR A 93 -13.46 -1.53 2.65
C TYR A 93 -14.48 -1.68 3.79
N ASN A 94 -14.40 -0.83 4.80
CA ASN A 94 -15.16 -0.94 6.04
C ASN A 94 -16.28 0.10 6.17
N GLY A 95 -16.35 1.08 5.26
CA GLY A 95 -17.49 2.00 5.08
C GLY A 95 -18.00 2.62 6.37
N ALA A 96 -19.32 2.62 6.56
CA ALA A 96 -20.02 3.23 7.70
C ALA A 96 -19.57 2.71 9.09
N ARG A 97 -18.81 1.61 9.19
CA ARG A 97 -18.21 1.18 10.46
C ARG A 97 -17.10 2.13 10.93
N PHE A 98 -16.44 2.84 10.02
CA PHE A 98 -15.50 3.92 10.36
C PHE A 98 -16.22 5.03 11.14
N PHE A 99 -17.30 5.57 10.55
CA PHE A 99 -18.17 6.57 11.22
C PHE A 99 -18.91 6.06 12.46
N ARG A 100 -19.06 4.74 12.63
CA ARG A 100 -19.75 4.14 13.79
C ARG A 100 -18.81 3.86 14.95
N ARG A 101 -17.52 3.64 14.69
CA ARG A 101 -16.49 3.45 15.73
C ARG A 101 -16.07 4.79 16.34
N GLU A 102 -16.15 5.85 15.55
CA GLU A 102 -15.93 7.23 15.97
C GLU A 102 -17.25 7.93 16.37
N ARG A 103 -17.65 7.76 17.64
CA ARG A 103 -18.38 8.85 18.36
C ARG A 103 -17.44 9.99 18.77
N GLU A 104 -16.29 10.10 18.12
CA GLU A 104 -15.33 11.20 18.25
C GLU A 104 -15.10 11.78 16.85
N LYS A 105 -14.92 13.09 16.77
CA LYS A 105 -14.88 13.83 15.49
C LYS A 105 -13.79 13.24 14.58
N PRO A 106 -14.03 13.10 13.26
CA PRO A 106 -13.01 12.64 12.34
C PRO A 106 -11.76 13.52 12.49
N SER A 107 -10.60 12.88 12.59
CA SER A 107 -9.32 13.56 12.75
C SER A 107 -9.05 14.51 11.59
N TYR A 108 -8.37 15.63 11.85
CA TYR A 108 -7.96 16.60 10.83
C TYR A 108 -7.23 15.93 9.65
N TYR A 109 -6.41 14.91 9.95
CA TYR A 109 -5.66 14.16 8.95
C TYR A 109 -6.57 13.41 7.97
N LEU A 110 -7.69 12.83 8.42
CA LEU A 110 -8.64 12.13 7.56
C LEU A 110 -9.32 13.09 6.57
N ILE A 111 -9.70 14.28 7.03
CA ILE A 111 -10.27 15.33 6.18
C ILE A 111 -9.22 15.79 5.16
N GLN A 112 -7.97 15.97 5.59
CA GLN A 112 -6.87 16.36 4.71
C GLN A 112 -6.58 15.31 3.64
N SER A 113 -6.55 14.02 3.99
CA SER A 113 -6.31 12.93 3.05
C SER A 113 -7.42 12.83 2.01
N LEU A 114 -8.70 12.98 2.41
CA LEU A 114 -9.83 13.00 1.47
C LEU A 114 -9.77 14.19 0.51
N LEU A 115 -9.37 15.37 0.98
CA LEU A 115 -9.21 16.55 0.13
C LEU A 115 -8.04 16.44 -0.86
N ARG A 116 -7.02 15.65 -0.52
CA ARG A 116 -5.80 15.50 -1.33
C ARG A 116 -5.94 14.42 -2.41
N LEU A 117 -6.83 13.45 -2.20
CA LEU A 117 -7.03 12.29 -3.09
C LEU A 117 -8.36 12.33 -3.88
N GLY A 118 -9.15 13.40 -3.71
CA GLY A 118 -10.39 13.67 -4.45
C GLY A 118 -10.17 14.33 -5.79
#